data_AF-A0A7C1WI43-F1
#
_entry.id   AF-A0A7C1WI43-F1
#
_cell.length_a   1.000
_cell.length_b   1.000
_cell.length_c   1.000
_cell.angle_alpha   90.00
_cell.angle_beta   90.00
_cell.angle_gamma   90.00
#
_symmetry.space_group_name_H-M   'P 1'
#
loop_
_entity.id
_entity.type
_entity.pdbx_description
1 polymer ?
#
loop_
_entity_poly.entity_id
_entity_poly.type
_entity_poly.pdbx_seq_one_letter_code
_entity_poly.pdbx_strand_id
1 'polypeptide(L)'
;MSTTAVVSPYDLEVETAANELAIREEQALARYREELRRNRIKGQKLPLCESSKVGLSQSSITLRTGSVELIARAANTAGFSLKALAPSKFELTHANGASISVSLNGAGRVVLSSRDMDLSSAGAKAIIREYSAIQVLKHLKSRKMNVTAIRTEQGEIAIEARLPNKNTAVTADIRQDGVAVVDVSGVKGPHCQVIIAGIAGSMDGSQIDTARKNEYFLRRDQKKGIHV
;
A
#
# COMPACT_ATOMS: atom_id res chain seq x y z
N MET A 1 -53.28 -16.82 25.82
CA MET A 1 -52.11 -17.58 25.36
C MET A 1 -50.99 -16.58 25.12
N SER A 2 -49.98 -16.52 25.99
CA SER A 2 -48.80 -15.65 25.82
C SER A 2 -47.59 -16.51 25.47
N THR A 3 -47.03 -16.31 24.28
CA THR A 3 -45.76 -16.87 23.85
C THR A 3 -44.62 -15.95 24.30
N THR A 4 -43.94 -16.32 25.38
CA THR A 4 -42.64 -15.74 25.75
C THR A 4 -41.58 -16.29 24.80
N ALA A 5 -40.98 -15.43 23.98
CA ALA A 5 -39.85 -15.78 23.14
C ALA A 5 -38.63 -16.07 24.02
N VAL A 6 -38.18 -17.32 24.03
CA VAL A 6 -36.92 -17.74 24.62
C VAL A 6 -35.82 -17.30 23.67
N VAL A 7 -35.13 -16.19 23.99
CA VAL A 7 -33.91 -15.79 23.28
C VAL A 7 -32.83 -16.80 23.66
N SER A 8 -32.29 -17.49 22.66
CA SER A 8 -31.26 -18.50 22.87
C SER A 8 -30.00 -17.84 23.45
N PRO A 9 -29.39 -18.38 24.53
CA PRO A 9 -28.16 -17.83 25.11
C PRO A 9 -27.00 -17.76 24.11
N TYR A 10 -27.02 -18.58 23.05
CA TYR A 10 -26.06 -18.52 21.95
C TYR A 10 -26.18 -17.26 21.08
N ASP A 11 -27.38 -16.71 20.91
CA ASP A 11 -27.59 -15.51 20.08
C ASP A 11 -27.05 -14.25 20.78
N LEU A 12 -27.13 -14.21 22.11
CA LEU A 12 -26.54 -13.16 22.95
C LEU A 12 -25.00 -13.19 22.95
N GLU A 13 -24.39 -14.38 22.95
CA GLU A 13 -22.91 -14.52 22.90
C GLU A 13 -22.32 -14.13 21.54
N VAL A 14 -23.04 -14.41 20.44
CA VAL A 14 -22.61 -14.01 19.10
C VAL A 14 -22.75 -12.49 18.89
N GLU A 15 -23.84 -11.90 19.40
CA GLU A 15 -24.08 -10.46 19.31
C GLU A 15 -23.10 -9.65 20.18
N THR A 16 -22.71 -10.19 21.35
CA THR A 16 -21.67 -9.59 22.21
C THR A 16 -20.28 -9.71 21.59
N ALA A 17 -19.90 -10.86 21.03
CA ALA A 17 -18.61 -11.01 20.35
C ALA A 17 -18.48 -10.10 19.10
N ALA A 18 -19.57 -9.92 18.35
CA ALA A 18 -19.61 -9.01 17.21
C ALA A 18 -19.50 -7.54 17.64
N ASN A 19 -20.16 -7.15 18.74
CA ASN A 19 -20.05 -5.82 19.31
C ASN A 19 -18.65 -5.54 19.90
N GLU A 20 -18.02 -6.51 20.57
CA GLU A 20 -16.65 -6.36 21.06
C GLU A 20 -15.63 -6.21 19.93
N LEU A 21 -15.82 -6.92 18.82
CA LEU A 21 -14.99 -6.78 17.63
C LEU A 21 -15.15 -5.37 17.03
N ALA A 22 -16.39 -4.89 16.91
CA ALA A 22 -16.69 -3.54 16.41
C ALA A 22 -16.07 -2.45 17.28
N ILE A 23 -16.11 -2.59 18.61
CA ILE A 23 -15.51 -1.64 19.56
C ILE A 23 -13.97 -1.65 19.43
N ARG A 24 -13.34 -2.82 19.31
CA ARG A 24 -11.87 -2.92 19.09
C ARG A 24 -11.46 -2.28 17.77
N GLU A 25 -12.24 -2.48 16.72
CA GLU A 25 -12.00 -1.88 15.40
C GLU A 25 -12.17 -0.36 15.42
N GLU A 26 -13.18 0.15 16.13
CA GLU A 26 -13.41 1.59 16.31
C GLU A 26 -12.27 2.25 17.11
N GLN A 27 -11.77 1.57 18.15
CA GLN A 27 -10.59 2.01 18.90
C GLN A 27 -9.32 2.04 18.04
N ALA A 28 -9.13 1.05 17.16
CA ALA A 28 -8.00 1.04 16.22
C ALA A 28 -8.07 2.19 15.21
N LEU A 29 -9.27 2.48 14.68
CA LEU A 29 -9.53 3.62 13.79
C LEU A 29 -9.33 4.96 14.48
N ALA A 30 -9.73 5.08 15.75
CA ALA A 30 -9.53 6.29 16.55
C ALA A 30 -8.03 6.55 16.77
N ARG A 31 -7.25 5.52 17.14
CA ARG A 31 -5.79 5.62 17.28
C ARG A 31 -5.12 6.03 15.97
N TYR A 32 -5.53 5.43 14.86
CA TYR A 32 -5.01 5.78 13.53
C TYR A 32 -5.35 7.21 13.10
N ARG A 33 -6.57 7.70 13.39
CA ARG A 33 -6.97 9.09 13.14
C ARG A 33 -6.18 10.08 13.98
N GLU A 34 -5.94 9.77 15.24
CA GLU A 34 -5.06 10.58 16.10
C GLU A 34 -3.63 10.61 15.58
N GLU A 35 -3.09 9.49 15.11
CA GLU A 35 -1.75 9.38 14.57
C GLU A 35 -1.61 10.20 13.27
N LEU A 36 -2.61 10.13 12.38
CA LEU A 36 -2.73 11.02 11.23
C LEU A 36 -2.82 12.48 11.64
N ARG A 37 -3.57 12.82 12.70
CA ARG A 37 -3.68 14.20 13.21
C ARG A 37 -2.34 14.69 13.75
N ARG A 38 -1.61 13.88 14.51
CA ARG A 38 -0.25 14.20 15.01
C ARG A 38 0.74 14.39 13.86
N ASN A 39 0.68 13.54 12.84
CA ASN A 39 1.53 13.65 11.66
C ASN A 39 1.17 14.86 10.78
N ARG A 40 -0.11 15.24 10.73
CA ARG A 40 -0.59 16.43 10.01
C ARG A 40 -0.24 17.74 10.73
N ILE A 41 -0.23 17.76 12.07
CA ILE A 41 0.20 18.94 12.87
C ILE A 41 1.72 19.16 12.77
N LYS A 42 2.50 18.09 12.52
CA LYS A 42 3.95 18.20 12.31
C LYS A 42 4.35 18.70 10.91
N GLY A 43 3.41 19.12 10.06
CA GLY A 43 3.73 19.75 8.77
C GLY A 43 4.58 18.88 7.83
N GLN A 44 4.68 17.57 8.05
CA GLN A 44 5.31 16.67 7.09
C GLN A 44 4.29 16.41 5.98
N LYS A 45 4.26 17.32 5.00
CA LYS A 45 4.29 16.84 3.62
C LYS A 45 5.51 15.93 3.55
N LEU A 46 5.32 14.63 3.43
CA LEU A 46 6.39 13.80 2.91
C LEU A 46 6.31 13.98 1.40
N PRO A 47 7.18 14.82 0.80
CA PRO A 47 7.32 14.77 -0.63
C PRO A 47 7.83 13.38 -0.99
N LEU A 48 7.00 12.59 -1.67
CA LEU A 48 7.57 11.71 -2.68
C LEU A 48 8.08 12.68 -3.75
N CYS A 49 9.41 12.84 -3.81
CA CYS A 49 10.18 13.68 -4.73
C CYS A 49 10.21 15.18 -4.41
N GLU A 50 11.22 15.63 -3.65
CA GLU A 50 11.81 16.96 -3.84
C GLU A 50 13.20 16.78 -4.45
N SER A 51 13.36 17.15 -5.73
CA SER A 51 14.66 17.26 -6.37
C SER A 51 15.25 18.64 -6.07
N SER A 52 16.12 18.73 -5.08
CA SER A 52 16.88 19.95 -4.83
C SER A 52 17.95 20.09 -5.93
N LYS A 53 17.74 21.04 -6.85
CA LYS A 53 18.80 21.50 -7.78
C LYS A 53 19.70 22.49 -7.05
N VAL A 54 21.00 22.20 -6.92
CA VAL A 54 22.16 23.06 -7.24
C VAL A 54 23.43 22.19 -7.25
N GLY A 55 24.16 22.15 -8.37
CA GLY A 55 25.53 21.61 -8.49
C GLY A 55 25.62 20.09 -8.58
N LEU A 56 26.08 19.54 -9.72
CA LEU A 56 26.20 18.09 -9.99
C LEU A 56 24.97 17.30 -9.48
N SER A 57 23.88 17.33 -10.24
CA SER A 57 22.52 16.93 -9.84
C SER A 57 22.40 15.51 -9.27
N GLN A 58 22.75 15.33 -8.00
CA GLN A 58 22.52 14.09 -7.28
C GLN A 58 21.03 13.99 -6.92
N SER A 59 20.36 13.00 -7.48
CA SER A 59 18.97 12.69 -7.14
C SER A 59 18.97 11.69 -5.99
N SER A 60 18.17 11.91 -4.95
CA SER A 60 18.01 10.92 -3.88
C SER A 60 16.54 10.68 -3.53
N ILE A 61 16.23 9.42 -3.20
CA ILE A 61 14.90 8.98 -2.78
C ILE A 61 15.08 8.22 -1.46
N THR A 62 14.42 8.71 -0.41
CA THR A 62 14.40 8.04 0.89
C THR A 62 13.16 7.16 0.98
N LEU A 63 13.38 5.87 1.17
CA LEU A 63 12.33 4.90 1.41
C LEU A 63 12.12 4.77 2.91
N ARG A 64 10.88 4.50 3.34
CA ARG A 64 10.58 4.33 4.77
C ARG A 64 11.05 2.99 5.34
N THR A 65 11.37 2.03 4.47
CA THR A 65 11.94 0.74 4.88
C THR A 65 13.37 0.87 5.38
N GLY A 66 13.71 0.06 6.39
CA GLY A 66 15.10 -0.16 6.81
C GLY A 66 15.71 -1.44 6.24
N SER A 67 14.96 -2.21 5.45
CA SER A 67 15.42 -3.51 4.95
C SER A 67 16.14 -3.37 3.62
N VAL A 68 17.46 -3.41 3.66
CA VAL A 68 18.31 -3.47 2.45
C VAL A 68 18.02 -4.75 1.64
N GLU A 69 17.68 -5.86 2.30
CA GLU A 69 17.35 -7.13 1.63
C GLU A 69 16.12 -7.03 0.74
N LEU A 70 15.06 -6.32 1.18
CA LEU A 70 13.88 -6.12 0.36
C LEU A 70 14.20 -5.27 -0.88
N ILE A 71 15.05 -4.26 -0.71
CA ILE A 71 15.54 -3.43 -1.81
C ILE A 71 16.43 -4.24 -2.76
N ALA A 72 17.28 -5.12 -2.24
CA ALA A 72 18.10 -6.02 -3.05
C ALA A 72 17.24 -6.95 -3.91
N ARG A 73 16.17 -7.52 -3.35
CA ARG A 73 15.21 -8.35 -4.09
C ARG A 73 14.50 -7.56 -5.19
N ALA A 74 13.99 -6.37 -4.86
CA ALA A 74 13.34 -5.49 -5.82
C ALA A 74 14.31 -5.08 -6.96
N ALA A 75 15.55 -4.76 -6.60
CA ALA A 75 16.59 -4.38 -7.53
C ALA A 75 17.00 -5.53 -8.47
N ASN A 76 17.13 -6.75 -7.96
CA ASN A 76 17.38 -7.93 -8.77
C ASN A 76 16.27 -8.15 -9.80
N THR A 77 15.00 -8.02 -9.41
CA THR A 77 13.86 -8.10 -10.35
C THR A 77 13.87 -6.98 -11.40
N ALA A 78 14.42 -5.83 -11.04
CA ALA A 78 14.63 -4.69 -11.95
C ALA A 78 15.92 -4.80 -12.79
N GLY A 79 16.69 -5.89 -12.68
CA GLY A 79 17.93 -6.11 -13.46
C GLY A 79 19.20 -5.51 -12.85
N PHE A 80 19.14 -5.01 -11.61
CA PHE A 80 20.28 -4.49 -10.88
C PHE A 80 20.87 -5.54 -9.96
N SER A 81 22.19 -5.53 -9.81
CA SER A 81 22.92 -6.38 -8.87
C SER A 81 23.44 -5.55 -7.71
N LEU A 82 23.31 -6.06 -6.47
CA LEU A 82 23.78 -5.39 -5.26
C LEU A 82 25.22 -5.79 -4.92
N LYS A 83 26.06 -4.79 -4.70
CA LYS A 83 27.42 -4.93 -4.20
C LYS A 83 27.58 -4.13 -2.89
N ALA A 84 28.08 -4.77 -1.85
CA ALA A 84 28.45 -4.06 -0.62
C ALA A 84 29.76 -3.29 -0.83
N LEU A 85 29.79 -2.01 -0.46
CA LEU A 85 30.99 -1.18 -0.54
C LEU A 85 31.60 -0.91 0.83
N ALA A 86 30.76 -0.73 1.85
CA ALA A 86 31.16 -0.53 3.24
C ALA A 86 29.99 -0.89 4.18
N PRO A 87 30.18 -0.91 5.51
CA PRO A 87 29.06 -1.05 6.43
C PRO A 87 27.98 0.00 6.14
N SER A 88 26.74 -0.45 5.92
CA SER A 88 25.59 0.39 5.59
C SER A 88 25.68 1.20 4.29
N LYS A 89 26.63 0.86 3.39
CA LYS A 89 26.76 1.45 2.05
C LYS A 89 26.88 0.36 1.00
N PHE A 90 26.02 0.44 0.01
CA PHE A 90 25.92 -0.52 -1.08
C PHE A 90 25.78 0.21 -2.40
N GLU A 91 26.00 -0.52 -3.49
CA GLU A 91 25.87 -0.05 -4.84
C GLU A 91 25.04 -1.05 -5.63
N LEU A 92 24.08 -0.54 -6.38
CA LEU A 92 23.28 -1.29 -7.33
C LEU A 92 23.80 -0.98 -8.73
N THR A 93 24.26 -2.01 -9.45
CA THR A 93 24.78 -1.88 -10.81
C THR A 93 23.92 -2.65 -11.80
N HIS A 94 23.55 -1.98 -12.89
CA HIS A 94 22.86 -2.59 -14.03
C HIS A 94 23.85 -2.92 -15.15
N ALA A 95 23.51 -3.90 -16.00
CA ALA A 95 24.39 -4.35 -17.09
C ALA A 95 24.71 -3.26 -18.13
N ASN A 96 23.87 -2.21 -18.22
CA ASN A 96 24.09 -1.05 -19.10
C ASN A 96 25.01 0.03 -18.49
N GLY A 97 25.61 -0.24 -17.32
CA GLY A 97 26.49 0.71 -16.63
C GLY A 97 25.78 1.68 -15.69
N ALA A 98 24.44 1.67 -15.60
CA ALA A 98 23.73 2.50 -14.62
C ALA A 98 24.06 2.05 -13.19
N SER A 99 24.37 3.03 -12.33
CA SER A 99 24.67 2.80 -10.92
C SER A 99 23.74 3.60 -10.02
N ILE A 100 23.39 3.01 -8.87
CA ILE A 100 22.59 3.64 -7.81
C ILE A 100 23.24 3.30 -6.48
N SER A 101 23.65 4.30 -5.71
CA SER A 101 24.13 4.11 -4.36
C SER A 101 22.97 3.88 -3.40
N VAL A 102 23.12 2.91 -2.50
CA VAL A 102 22.16 2.58 -1.45
C VAL A 102 22.84 2.80 -0.10
N SER A 103 22.19 3.52 0.80
CA SER A 103 22.70 3.75 2.15
C SER A 103 21.60 3.72 3.19
N LEU A 104 21.96 3.53 4.45
CA LEU A 104 21.05 3.76 5.57
C LEU A 104 21.31 5.16 6.15
N ASN A 105 20.26 5.95 6.31
CA ASN A 105 20.36 7.25 6.99
C ASN A 105 20.36 7.08 8.52
N GLY A 106 20.54 8.18 9.25
CA GLY A 106 20.55 8.17 10.73
C GLY A 106 19.25 7.70 11.39
N ALA A 107 18.14 7.59 10.64
CA ALA A 107 16.88 7.01 11.10
C ALA A 107 16.74 5.52 10.73
N GLY A 108 17.80 4.87 10.24
CA GLY A 108 17.80 3.48 9.80
C GLY A 108 17.01 3.23 8.51
N ARG A 109 16.72 4.29 7.73
CA ARG A 109 15.94 4.19 6.48
C ARG A 109 16.84 4.08 5.27
N VAL A 110 16.40 3.33 4.28
CA VAL A 110 17.12 3.17 3.01
C VAL A 110 17.00 4.44 2.18
N VAL A 111 18.14 4.94 1.70
CA VAL A 111 18.26 6.04 0.75
C VAL A 111 18.89 5.51 -0.52
N LEU A 112 18.16 5.64 -1.63
CA LEU A 112 18.65 5.43 -2.98
C LEU A 112 19.16 6.76 -3.50
N SER A 113 20.37 6.82 -4.04
CA SER A 113 20.89 8.03 -4.65
C SER A 113 21.64 7.74 -5.94
N SER A 114 21.54 8.66 -6.90
CA SER A 114 22.37 8.60 -8.10
C SER A 114 22.89 9.97 -8.54
N ARG A 115 24.03 9.93 -9.22
CA ARG A 115 24.70 11.05 -9.87
C ARG A 115 24.08 11.40 -11.24
N ASP A 116 23.43 10.45 -11.91
CA ASP A 116 22.82 10.67 -13.22
C ASP A 116 21.30 10.88 -13.08
N MET A 117 20.83 12.07 -13.47
CA MET A 117 19.42 12.46 -13.35
C MET A 117 18.47 11.59 -14.19
N ASP A 118 18.90 11.04 -15.32
CA ASP A 118 17.95 10.44 -16.28
C ASP A 118 17.93 8.90 -16.24
N LEU A 119 19.09 8.25 -16.32
CA LEU A 119 19.17 6.78 -16.34
C LEU A 119 19.00 6.16 -14.95
N SER A 120 19.54 6.80 -13.92
CA SER A 120 19.40 6.29 -12.57
C SER A 120 18.13 6.76 -11.85
N SER A 121 17.44 7.79 -12.35
CA SER A 121 16.07 8.05 -11.89
C SER A 121 15.11 7.01 -12.45
N ALA A 122 15.29 6.56 -13.71
CA ALA A 122 14.54 5.44 -14.27
C ALA A 122 14.83 4.12 -13.52
N GLY A 123 16.10 3.85 -13.23
CA GLY A 123 16.50 2.68 -12.42
C GLY A 123 15.93 2.71 -11.01
N ALA A 124 16.03 3.85 -10.31
CA ALA A 124 15.48 3.99 -8.97
C ALA A 124 13.96 3.84 -8.96
N LYS A 125 13.25 4.43 -9.93
CA LYS A 125 11.81 4.25 -10.13
C LYS A 125 11.45 2.79 -10.40
N ALA A 126 12.22 2.08 -11.22
CA ALA A 126 12.02 0.66 -11.47
C ALA A 126 12.16 -0.16 -10.18
N ILE A 127 13.19 0.11 -9.37
CA ILE A 127 13.37 -0.54 -8.05
C ILE A 127 12.19 -0.25 -7.13
N ILE A 128 11.73 1.00 -7.08
CA ILE A 128 10.59 1.40 -6.24
C ILE A 128 9.31 0.71 -6.71
N ARG A 129 9.06 0.63 -8.02
CA ARG A 129 7.92 -0.10 -8.59
C ARG A 129 7.93 -1.57 -8.19
N GLU A 130 9.07 -2.25 -8.34
CA GLU A 130 9.20 -3.65 -7.92
C GLU A 130 9.03 -3.81 -6.41
N TYR A 131 9.58 -2.89 -5.62
CA TYR A 131 9.41 -2.87 -4.17
C TYR A 131 7.94 -2.74 -3.77
N SER A 132 7.25 -1.75 -4.33
CA SER A 132 5.82 -1.53 -4.16
C SER A 132 5.03 -2.79 -4.50
N ALA A 133 5.33 -3.44 -5.63
CA ALA A 133 4.65 -4.66 -6.04
C ALA A 133 4.87 -5.80 -5.07
N ILE A 134 6.12 -6.05 -4.65
CA ILE A 134 6.44 -7.09 -3.68
C ILE A 134 5.64 -6.88 -2.38
N GLN A 135 5.55 -5.65 -1.90
CA GLN A 135 4.84 -5.34 -0.66
C GLN A 135 3.32 -5.50 -0.79
N VAL A 136 2.73 -5.01 -1.88
CA VAL A 136 1.30 -5.20 -2.16
C VAL A 136 0.96 -6.68 -2.27
N LEU A 137 1.75 -7.44 -3.03
CA LEU A 137 1.56 -8.89 -3.17
C LEU A 137 1.66 -9.61 -1.84
N LYS A 138 2.67 -9.29 -1.02
CA LYS A 138 2.84 -9.85 0.32
C LYS A 138 1.63 -9.54 1.20
N HIS A 139 1.15 -8.31 1.18
CA HIS A 139 -0.03 -7.89 1.94
C HIS A 139 -1.27 -8.68 1.53
N LEU A 140 -1.60 -8.72 0.24
CA LEU A 140 -2.80 -9.39 -0.28
C LEU A 140 -2.75 -10.90 -0.04
N LYS A 141 -1.59 -11.54 -0.23
CA LYS A 141 -1.39 -12.97 0.10
C LYS A 141 -1.55 -13.25 1.59
N SER A 142 -1.06 -12.37 2.47
CA SER A 142 -1.24 -12.52 3.93
C SER A 142 -2.72 -12.48 4.35
N ARG A 143 -3.57 -11.83 3.55
CA ARG A 143 -5.03 -11.79 3.71
C ARG A 143 -5.76 -12.98 3.09
N LYS A 144 -5.02 -14.01 2.66
CA LYS A 144 -5.55 -15.23 2.01
C LYS A 144 -6.34 -14.94 0.73
N MET A 145 -6.01 -13.87 0.02
CA MET A 145 -6.56 -13.61 -1.31
C MET A 145 -5.85 -14.47 -2.35
N ASN A 146 -6.58 -14.88 -3.38
CA ASN A 146 -6.02 -15.43 -4.60
C ASN A 146 -5.51 -14.27 -5.44
N VAL A 147 -4.19 -14.17 -5.61
CA VAL A 147 -3.53 -13.01 -6.22
C VAL A 147 -2.88 -13.40 -7.54
N THR A 148 -3.19 -12.66 -8.59
CA THR A 148 -2.53 -12.67 -9.89
C THR A 148 -1.83 -11.34 -10.11
N ALA A 149 -0.68 -11.37 -10.76
CA ALA A 149 0.08 -10.16 -11.09
C ALA A 149 0.65 -10.30 -12.50
N ILE A 150 0.45 -9.27 -13.31
CA ILE A 150 0.96 -9.21 -14.68
C ILE A 150 1.70 -7.88 -14.87
N ARG A 151 2.78 -7.93 -15.65
CA ARG A 151 3.44 -6.72 -16.11
C ARG A 151 2.78 -6.27 -17.41
N THR A 152 2.38 -5.00 -17.49
CA THR A 152 1.75 -4.44 -18.69
C THR A 152 2.81 -4.09 -19.73
N GLU A 153 2.38 -3.85 -20.98
CA GLU A 153 3.26 -3.40 -22.07
C GLU A 153 3.95 -2.06 -21.76
N GLN A 154 3.32 -1.24 -20.91
CA GLN A 154 3.87 0.03 -20.44
C GLN A 154 4.85 -0.15 -19.26
N GLY A 155 5.16 -1.39 -18.87
CA GLY A 155 6.06 -1.66 -17.74
C GLY A 155 5.46 -1.33 -16.37
N GLU A 156 4.15 -1.18 -16.28
CA GLU A 156 3.41 -1.11 -15.01
C GLU A 156 3.11 -2.52 -14.50
N ILE A 157 2.71 -2.65 -13.23
CA ILE A 157 2.36 -3.94 -12.64
C ILE A 157 0.90 -3.88 -12.21
N ALA A 158 0.06 -4.64 -12.92
CA ALA A 158 -1.34 -4.82 -12.59
C ALA A 158 -1.47 -6.04 -11.68
N ILE A 159 -2.04 -5.85 -10.49
CA ILE A 159 -2.29 -6.88 -9.49
C ILE A 159 -3.79 -7.02 -9.33
N GLU A 160 -4.31 -8.23 -9.46
CA GLU A 160 -5.68 -8.56 -9.13
C GLU A 160 -5.71 -9.56 -7.98
N ALA A 161 -6.52 -9.28 -6.97
CA ALA A 161 -6.68 -10.14 -5.80
C ALA A 161 -8.15 -10.34 -5.47
N ARG A 162 -8.56 -11.60 -5.29
CA ARG A 162 -9.94 -11.95 -4.92
C ARG A 162 -9.96 -12.81 -3.67
N LEU A 163 -10.92 -12.54 -2.79
CA LEU A 163 -11.16 -13.42 -1.64
C LEU A 163 -11.84 -14.72 -2.09
N PRO A 164 -11.39 -15.90 -1.62
CA PRO A 164 -12.11 -17.13 -1.87
C PRO A 164 -13.50 -17.02 -1.22
N ASN A 165 -14.55 -17.26 -2.00
CA ASN A 165 -15.96 -17.26 -1.58
C ASN A 165 -16.58 -15.89 -1.28
N LYS A 166 -15.98 -14.78 -1.71
CA LYS A 166 -16.60 -13.43 -1.61
C LYS A 166 -16.50 -12.70 -2.94
N ASN A 167 -17.47 -11.83 -3.21
CA ASN A 167 -17.42 -10.88 -4.34
C ASN A 167 -16.43 -9.72 -4.12
N THR A 168 -15.57 -9.81 -3.11
CA THR A 168 -14.54 -8.82 -2.82
C THR A 168 -13.36 -9.00 -3.76
N ALA A 169 -13.13 -7.99 -4.60
CA ALA A 169 -11.99 -7.90 -5.49
C ALA A 169 -11.19 -6.63 -5.18
N VAL A 170 -9.88 -6.75 -5.23
CA VAL A 170 -8.94 -5.64 -5.13
C VAL A 170 -8.09 -5.66 -6.37
N THR A 171 -8.07 -4.54 -7.10
CA THR A 171 -7.11 -4.32 -8.19
C THR A 171 -6.14 -3.23 -7.76
N ALA A 172 -4.86 -3.42 -8.06
CA ALA A 172 -3.83 -2.44 -7.79
C ALA A 172 -2.92 -2.31 -9.02
N ASP A 173 -2.91 -1.12 -9.61
CA ASP A 173 -2.06 -0.77 -10.74
C ASP A 173 -0.88 0.06 -10.24
N ILE A 174 0.31 -0.53 -10.29
CA ILE A 174 1.55 0.10 -9.84
C ILE A 174 2.23 0.71 -11.04
N ARG A 175 2.19 2.04 -11.09
CA ARG A 175 2.70 2.87 -12.17
C ARG A 175 4.23 2.84 -12.24
N GLN A 176 4.76 3.37 -13.33
CA GLN A 176 6.21 3.43 -13.57
C GLN A 176 7.01 4.16 -12.48
N ASP A 177 6.40 5.12 -11.79
CA ASP A 177 7.00 5.89 -10.70
C ASP A 177 6.85 5.23 -9.31
N GLY A 178 6.20 4.06 -9.25
CA GLY A 178 5.94 3.32 -8.02
C GLY A 178 4.67 3.74 -7.27
N VAL A 179 3.89 4.68 -7.80
CA VAL A 179 2.57 5.04 -7.28
C VAL A 179 1.59 3.91 -7.58
N ALA A 180 0.87 3.45 -6.55
CA ALA A 180 -0.19 2.46 -6.71
C ALA A 180 -1.55 3.15 -6.80
N VAL A 181 -2.32 2.83 -7.84
CA VAL A 181 -3.75 3.12 -7.93
C VAL A 181 -4.49 1.86 -7.51
N VAL A 182 -5.28 1.96 -6.44
CA VAL A 182 -5.98 0.82 -5.85
C VAL A 182 -7.48 1.01 -5.98
N ASP A 183 -8.14 -0.02 -6.49
CA ASP A 183 -9.58 -0.10 -6.58
C ASP A 183 -10.08 -1.34 -5.82
N VAL A 184 -11.15 -1.15 -5.04
CA VAL A 184 -11.77 -2.17 -4.20
C VAL A 184 -13.24 -2.28 -4.58
N SER A 185 -13.62 -3.47 -5.03
CA SER A 185 -14.98 -3.80 -5.46
C SER A 185 -15.61 -4.84 -4.53
N GLY A 186 -16.95 -4.83 -4.43
CA GLY A 186 -17.69 -5.77 -3.59
C GLY A 186 -17.56 -5.56 -2.08
N VAL A 187 -17.06 -4.40 -1.65
CA VAL A 187 -16.95 -4.00 -0.23
C VAL A 187 -17.62 -2.64 -0.06
N LYS A 188 -18.58 -2.54 0.86
CA LYS A 188 -19.28 -1.30 1.19
C LYS A 188 -18.85 -0.79 2.57
N GLY A 189 -18.97 0.52 2.78
CA GLY A 189 -18.74 1.13 4.09
C GLY A 189 -17.26 1.23 4.52
N PRO A 190 -16.97 1.28 5.83
CA PRO A 190 -15.64 1.55 6.38
C PRO A 190 -14.57 0.51 6.03
N HIS A 191 -14.95 -0.74 5.75
CA HIS A 191 -14.01 -1.81 5.40
C HIS A 191 -13.19 -1.52 4.14
N CYS A 192 -13.72 -0.78 3.17
CA CYS A 192 -12.96 -0.36 1.99
C CYS A 192 -11.76 0.52 2.38
N GLN A 193 -11.95 1.43 3.35
CA GLN A 193 -10.87 2.28 3.85
C GLN A 193 -9.80 1.48 4.59
N VAL A 194 -10.19 0.43 5.32
CA VAL A 194 -9.25 -0.46 6.02
C VAL A 194 -8.36 -1.21 5.02
N ILE A 195 -8.94 -1.69 3.91
CA ILE A 195 -8.18 -2.36 2.84
C ILE A 195 -7.18 -1.38 2.20
N ILE A 196 -7.63 -0.20 1.81
CA ILE A 196 -6.77 0.83 1.20
C ILE A 196 -5.65 1.26 2.15
N ALA A 197 -5.97 1.52 3.42
CA ALA A 197 -4.97 1.88 4.43
C ALA A 197 -3.98 0.75 4.70
N GLY A 198 -4.44 -0.50 4.69
CA GLY A 198 -3.57 -1.67 4.83
C GLY A 198 -2.55 -1.80 3.70
N ILE A 199 -2.99 -1.55 2.46
CA ILE A 199 -2.13 -1.58 1.27
C ILE A 199 -1.15 -0.41 1.31
N ALA A 200 -1.63 0.81 1.57
CA ALA A 200 -0.76 1.99 1.70
C ALA A 200 0.30 1.79 2.79
N GLY A 201 -0.10 1.23 3.94
CA GLY A 201 0.80 0.88 5.04
C GLY A 201 1.83 -0.18 4.65
N SER A 202 1.46 -1.20 3.87
CA SER A 202 2.41 -2.23 3.44
C SER A 202 3.50 -1.70 2.50
N MET A 203 3.18 -0.69 1.69
CA MET A 203 4.13 -0.05 0.78
C MET A 203 5.06 0.93 1.50
N ASP A 204 4.91 1.08 2.83
CA ASP A 204 5.43 2.19 3.61
C ASP A 204 5.09 3.57 3.02
N GLY A 205 3.97 3.64 2.29
CA GLY A 205 3.49 4.83 1.61
C GLY A 205 2.56 5.68 2.48
N SER A 206 2.08 6.76 1.90
CA SER A 206 0.92 7.51 2.40
C SER A 206 -0.17 7.49 1.35
N GLN A 207 -1.43 7.42 1.78
CA GLN A 207 -2.58 7.62 0.90
C GLN A 207 -2.59 9.08 0.43
N ILE A 208 -2.50 9.28 -0.89
CA ILE A 208 -2.38 10.61 -1.50
C ILE A 208 -3.75 11.18 -1.87
N ASP A 209 -4.63 10.35 -2.43
CA ASP A 209 -5.98 10.74 -2.84
C ASP A 209 -6.96 9.57 -2.69
N THR A 210 -8.27 9.85 -2.64
CA THR A 210 -9.32 8.83 -2.52
C THR A 210 -10.63 9.30 -3.12
N ALA A 211 -11.00 8.69 -4.24
CA ALA A 211 -12.34 8.81 -4.81
C ALA A 211 -13.22 7.65 -4.32
N ARG A 212 -14.47 7.95 -3.94
CA ARG A 212 -15.49 6.92 -3.68
C ARG A 212 -16.29 6.69 -4.95
N LYS A 213 -16.44 5.44 -5.38
CA LYS A 213 -17.31 5.08 -6.51
C LYS A 213 -18.77 5.42 -6.21
N ASN A 214 -19.54 5.79 -7.22
CA ASN A 214 -20.96 6.16 -7.10
C ASN A 214 -21.83 5.02 -6.49
N GLU A 215 -21.45 3.76 -6.70
CA GLU A 215 -22.10 2.58 -6.11
C GLU A 215 -22.06 2.55 -4.57
N TYR A 216 -21.18 3.34 -3.96
CA TYR A 216 -21.12 3.55 -2.52
C TYR A 216 -22.40 4.21 -1.97
N PHE A 217 -23.10 5.00 -2.81
CA PHE A 217 -24.32 5.74 -2.43
C PHE A 217 -25.63 5.03 -2.78
N LEU A 218 -25.59 3.86 -3.43
CA LEU A 218 -26.80 3.06 -3.66
C LEU A 218 -27.26 2.44 -2.32
N ARG A 219 -27.98 3.26 -1.54
CA ARG A 219 -28.82 2.82 -0.42
C ARG A 219 -29.91 1.88 -0.95
N ARG A 220 -30.37 1.00 -0.07
CA ARG A 220 -31.50 0.07 -0.22
C ARG A 220 -32.87 0.76 -0.45
N ASP A 221 -32.92 1.95 -1.05
CA ASP A 221 -34.14 2.74 -1.20
C ASP A 221 -34.92 2.44 -2.50
N GLN A 222 -34.45 1.50 -3.33
CA GLN A 222 -35.20 0.99 -4.49
C GLN A 222 -35.94 -0.34 -4.26
N LYS A 223 -36.26 -0.70 -3.00
CA LYS A 223 -37.18 -1.82 -2.67
C LYS A 223 -38.48 -1.37 -1.99
N LYS A 224 -38.95 -0.17 -2.28
CA LYS A 224 -40.34 0.23 -2.04
C LYS A 224 -40.94 0.86 -3.30
N GLY A 225 -41.12 0.04 -4.33
CA GLY A 225 -42.24 0.24 -5.25
C GLY A 225 -43.50 -0.23 -4.51
N ILE A 226 -44.22 0.73 -3.96
CA ILE A 226 -45.54 0.55 -3.38
C ILE A 226 -46.48 0.13 -4.53
N HIS A 227 -47.21 -0.97 -4.34
CA HIS A 227 -48.43 -1.22 -5.11
C HIS A 227 -49.46 -0.15 -4.73
N VAL A 228 -49.84 0.67 -5.70
CA VAL A 228 -51.21 1.19 -5.83
C VAL A 228 -51.60 1.00 -7.29
#